data_AF-A0A1E3BDQ4-F1
#
_entry.id   AF-A0A1E3BDQ4-F1
#
_cell.length_a   1.000
_cell.length_b   1.000
_cell.length_c   1.000
_cell.angle_alpha   90.00
_cell.angle_beta   90.00
_cell.angle_gamma   90.00
#
_symmetry.space_group_name_H-M   'P 1'
#
loop_
_entity.id
_entity.type
_entity.pdbx_description
1 polymer ?
#
loop_
_entity_poly.entity_id
_entity_poly.type
_entity_poly.pdbx_seq_one_letter_code
_entity_poly.pdbx_strand_id
1 'polypeptide(L)'
;MDTAESSEPSRLQRLKQSVDAVLLSLEIKLVRFEQRSPTARRITRFLDSLALPNMMLVFLLLASLFTIVSAAGGDPVIVNSNVTNVDKRPSAQLIASPDATTPSVQYGMNLMEAQLRYRDPFVIDTFEYSDRNDLGFWHGSGENLDVHYGVDRRRGGHYARLYPKDPDQNFHSQVSAVHCTNFMPFRERYLHVVFSGSNKFSISLNQNNFECRPGRNPYPATWDTVEARRYLSGKNDIYVPMSHFAIDLSKIVSVSFNGFYSGESVTLHRIEIVRVLPTGASVPLKLPNGQMILKCSRPNSFAFGIDDGQPRFAQEVMNILEEEKVLVTFFVVGQGLRDKETNFTQVYREMLRRGHQVALHSNTHQKMEALDDEDIEDEILENIDAFKDHLGIQSRYFRPPYGTIGARTRQILAARLLDPYIVNWSVDVEDWLWADTDTPERQIEAFTRDITKGGNLAVMHYLSPSTVAYFRQFIHTVKSAGMNIMRIDQCLEDPNAPPLK
;
A
#
# COMPACT_ATOMS: atom_id res chain seq x y z
N MET A 1 38.18 -46.52 -58.27
CA MET A 1 38.16 -45.06 -58.05
C MET A 1 37.13 -44.78 -56.98
N ASP A 2 37.67 -44.45 -55.81
CA ASP A 2 37.09 -43.80 -54.63
C ASP A 2 35.82 -44.37 -54.00
N THR A 3 36.03 -45.28 -53.04
CA THR A 3 35.12 -45.52 -51.92
C THR A 3 35.28 -44.40 -50.90
N ALA A 4 34.22 -43.60 -50.70
CA ALA A 4 34.17 -42.55 -49.70
C ALA A 4 34.09 -43.14 -48.28
N GLU A 5 35.16 -43.03 -47.51
CA GLU A 5 35.18 -43.28 -46.06
C GLU A 5 34.44 -42.15 -45.32
N SER A 6 33.29 -42.47 -44.75
CA SER A 6 32.62 -41.61 -43.77
C SER A 6 33.34 -41.74 -42.42
N SER A 7 34.15 -40.76 -42.05
CA SER A 7 34.82 -40.73 -40.74
C SER A 7 33.81 -40.45 -39.63
N GLU A 8 33.48 -41.46 -38.82
CA GLU A 8 32.81 -41.22 -37.54
C GLU A 8 33.70 -40.38 -36.62
N PRO A 9 33.16 -39.38 -35.89
CA PRO A 9 33.93 -38.59 -34.94
C PRO A 9 34.48 -39.48 -33.83
N SER A 10 35.76 -39.29 -33.51
CA SER A 10 36.45 -40.01 -32.44
C SER A 10 35.70 -39.88 -31.11
N ARG A 11 35.89 -40.84 -30.19
CA ARG A 11 35.30 -40.79 -28.83
C ARG A 11 35.61 -39.46 -28.12
N LEU A 12 36.77 -38.85 -28.41
CA LEU A 12 37.18 -37.56 -27.88
C LEU A 12 36.38 -36.39 -28.51
N GLN A 13 36.08 -36.43 -29.81
CA GLN A 13 35.21 -35.44 -30.47
C GLN A 13 33.76 -35.53 -29.99
N ARG A 14 33.23 -36.74 -29.77
CA ARG A 14 31.90 -36.93 -29.19
C ARG A 14 31.83 -36.39 -27.76
N LEU A 15 32.89 -36.60 -26.97
CA LEU A 15 32.98 -36.02 -25.62
C LEU A 15 33.02 -34.49 -25.67
N LYS A 16 33.79 -33.91 -26.59
CA LYS A 16 33.91 -32.47 -26.76
C LYS A 16 32.56 -31.84 -27.18
N GLN A 17 31.86 -32.44 -28.14
CA GLN A 17 30.52 -31.98 -28.54
C GLN A 17 29.50 -32.05 -27.40
N SER A 18 29.54 -33.10 -26.56
CA SER A 18 28.67 -33.20 -25.39
C SER A 18 28.99 -32.16 -24.32
N VAL A 19 30.27 -31.85 -24.09
CA VAL A 19 30.70 -30.80 -23.16
C VAL A 19 30.30 -29.42 -23.68
N ASP A 20 30.51 -29.15 -24.97
CA ASP A 20 30.13 -27.88 -25.61
C ASP A 20 28.60 -27.67 -25.57
N ALA A 21 27.81 -28.73 -25.75
CA ALA A 21 26.34 -28.67 -25.63
C ALA A 21 25.85 -28.40 -24.19
N VAL A 22 26.55 -28.93 -23.19
CA VAL A 22 26.25 -28.66 -21.77
C VAL A 22 26.64 -27.23 -21.40
N LEU A 23 27.78 -26.74 -21.89
CA LEU A 23 28.21 -25.35 -21.69
C LEU A 23 27.23 -24.36 -22.33
N LEU A 24 26.79 -24.61 -23.57
CA LEU A 24 25.80 -23.77 -24.24
C LEU A 24 24.44 -23.77 -23.52
N SER A 25 24.01 -24.92 -23.00
CA SER A 25 22.79 -25.03 -22.18
C SER A 25 22.90 -24.26 -20.86
N LEU A 26 24.08 -24.26 -20.24
CA LEU A 26 24.36 -23.50 -19.04
C LEU A 26 24.42 -21.99 -19.32
N GLU A 27 25.03 -21.55 -20.42
CA GLU A 27 25.04 -20.13 -20.84
C GLU A 27 23.61 -19.62 -21.09
N ILE A 28 22.77 -20.38 -21.81
CA ILE A 28 21.38 -20.00 -22.06
C ILE A 28 20.57 -19.91 -20.75
N LYS A 29 20.82 -20.82 -19.79
CA LYS A 29 20.19 -20.77 -18.47
C LYS A 29 20.70 -19.60 -17.63
N LEU A 30 21.98 -19.24 -17.75
CA LEU A 30 22.58 -18.08 -17.07
C LEU A 30 21.98 -16.78 -17.59
N VAL A 31 21.88 -16.60 -18.91
CA VAL A 31 21.25 -15.43 -19.53
C VAL A 31 19.77 -15.31 -19.12
N ARG A 32 19.05 -16.44 -19.05
CA ARG A 32 17.66 -16.45 -18.54
C ARG A 32 17.56 -16.14 -17.05
N PHE A 33 18.56 -16.50 -16.25
CA PHE A 33 18.63 -16.18 -14.82
C PHE A 33 18.94 -14.68 -14.61
N GLU A 34 19.86 -14.10 -15.37
CA GLU A 34 20.16 -12.66 -15.37
C GLU A 34 18.94 -11.82 -15.80
N GLN A 35 18.17 -12.29 -16.78
CA GLN A 35 16.94 -11.60 -17.19
C GLN A 35 15.85 -11.63 -16.11
N ARG A 36 15.87 -12.59 -15.19
CA ARG A 36 14.84 -12.76 -14.14
C ARG A 36 15.25 -12.26 -12.74
N SER A 37 16.52 -11.92 -12.52
CA SER A 37 17.03 -11.44 -11.23
C SER A 37 17.75 -10.09 -11.37
N PRO A 38 17.23 -9.00 -10.78
CA PRO A 38 17.91 -7.70 -10.73
C PRO A 38 19.27 -7.76 -10.03
N THR A 39 19.40 -8.60 -9.00
CA THR A 39 20.65 -8.82 -8.25
C THR A 39 21.73 -9.48 -9.13
N ALA A 40 21.34 -10.44 -9.97
CA ALA A 40 22.27 -11.09 -10.91
C ALA A 40 22.79 -10.08 -11.95
N ARG A 41 21.92 -9.21 -12.48
CA ARG A 41 22.32 -8.14 -13.41
C ARG A 41 23.32 -7.14 -12.82
N ARG A 42 23.19 -6.79 -11.53
CA ARG A 42 24.16 -5.92 -10.84
C ARG A 42 25.53 -6.60 -10.67
N ILE A 43 25.54 -7.91 -10.35
CA ILE A 43 26.78 -8.69 -10.23
C ILE A 43 27.48 -8.81 -11.59
N THR A 44 26.76 -9.12 -12.67
CA THR A 44 27.35 -9.24 -14.01
C THR A 44 27.94 -7.91 -14.49
N ARG A 45 27.22 -6.79 -14.33
CA ARG A 45 27.75 -5.46 -14.68
C ARG A 45 28.98 -5.06 -13.84
N PHE A 46 29.00 -5.43 -12.56
CA PHE A 46 30.14 -5.19 -11.68
C PHE A 46 31.36 -6.03 -12.10
N LEU A 47 31.16 -7.29 -12.46
CA LEU A 47 32.23 -8.18 -12.92
C LEU A 47 32.74 -7.81 -14.33
N ASP A 48 31.87 -7.37 -15.23
CA ASP A 48 32.24 -6.83 -16.56
C ASP A 48 33.10 -5.57 -16.45
N SER A 49 32.85 -4.73 -15.43
CA SER A 49 33.65 -3.53 -15.16
C SER A 49 35.08 -3.82 -14.68
N LEU A 50 35.36 -5.07 -14.26
CA LEU A 50 36.66 -5.51 -13.74
C LEU A 50 37.54 -6.21 -14.79
N ALA A 51 37.05 -6.41 -16.02
CA ALA A 51 37.79 -7.02 -17.13
C ALA A 51 38.52 -8.34 -16.78
N LEU A 52 37.93 -9.18 -15.91
CA LEU A 52 38.51 -10.47 -15.51
C LEU A 52 38.09 -11.59 -16.48
N PRO A 53 39.01 -12.47 -16.90
CA PRO A 53 38.67 -13.55 -17.83
C PRO A 53 37.78 -14.63 -17.19
N ASN A 54 36.83 -15.15 -17.99
CA ASN A 54 35.72 -16.06 -17.67
C ASN A 54 36.02 -17.31 -16.81
N MET A 55 37.28 -17.64 -16.48
CA MET A 55 37.64 -18.80 -15.67
C MET A 55 37.44 -18.61 -14.17
N MET A 56 37.41 -17.37 -13.66
CA MET A 56 37.22 -17.10 -12.22
C MET A 56 35.75 -17.22 -11.76
N LEU A 57 34.80 -17.06 -12.70
CA LEU A 57 33.36 -17.14 -12.44
C LEU A 57 32.91 -18.56 -12.06
N VAL A 58 33.53 -19.58 -12.67
CA VAL A 58 33.24 -21.00 -12.41
C VAL A 58 33.74 -21.44 -11.04
N PHE A 59 34.88 -20.90 -10.58
CA PHE A 59 35.46 -21.24 -9.27
C PHE A 59 34.69 -20.63 -8.10
N LEU A 60 34.13 -19.43 -8.25
CA LEU A 60 33.33 -18.78 -7.22
C LEU A 60 31.92 -19.41 -7.07
N LEU A 61 31.34 -19.93 -8.16
CA LEU A 61 30.03 -20.59 -8.14
C LEU A 61 30.08 -22.04 -7.62
N LEU A 62 31.18 -22.77 -7.82
CA LEU A 62 31.36 -24.12 -7.26
C LEU A 62 31.48 -24.11 -5.73
N ALA A 63 31.94 -23.01 -5.13
CA ALA A 63 31.99 -22.84 -3.68
C ALA A 63 30.59 -22.67 -3.04
N SER A 64 29.58 -22.25 -3.80
CA SER A 64 28.21 -22.05 -3.33
C SER A 64 27.35 -23.32 -3.38
N LEU A 65 27.78 -24.35 -4.12
CA LEU A 65 27.04 -25.62 -4.25
C LEU A 65 27.41 -26.67 -3.16
N PHE A 66 28.38 -26.39 -2.29
CA PHE A 66 28.82 -27.34 -1.25
C PHE A 66 28.09 -27.19 0.11
N THR A 67 27.03 -26.39 0.20
CA THR A 67 26.20 -26.23 1.42
C THR A 67 24.77 -26.76 1.29
N ILE A 68 24.46 -27.53 0.24
CA ILE A 68 23.16 -28.20 0.09
C ILE A 68 23.38 -29.71 -0.11
N VAL A 69 23.98 -30.37 0.90
CA VAL A 69 23.83 -31.82 1.10
C VAL A 69 23.82 -32.10 2.61
N SER A 70 22.65 -32.01 3.23
CA SER A 70 22.30 -32.83 4.40
C SER A 70 20.78 -32.85 4.58
N ALA A 71 20.27 -34.04 4.86
CA ALA A 71 18.90 -34.42 5.18
C ALA A 71 17.99 -34.76 3.97
N ALA A 72 18.27 -35.91 3.36
CA ALA A 72 17.22 -36.79 2.84
C ALA A 72 17.07 -37.97 3.81
N GLY A 73 15.84 -38.32 4.20
CA GLY A 73 15.56 -39.61 4.82
C GLY A 73 14.28 -39.66 5.64
N GLY A 74 13.18 -40.12 5.01
CA GLY A 74 12.09 -40.81 5.72
C GLY A 74 10.67 -40.45 5.26
N ASP A 75 10.08 -41.35 4.46
CA ASP A 75 8.64 -41.60 4.31
C ASP A 75 8.44 -43.14 4.46
N PRO A 76 7.24 -43.72 4.67
CA PRO A 76 5.91 -43.13 4.88
C PRO A 76 5.11 -43.78 6.05
N VAL A 77 4.01 -43.16 6.51
CA VAL A 77 2.88 -43.90 7.11
C VAL A 77 1.54 -43.25 6.72
N ILE A 78 0.70 -44.04 6.06
CA ILE A 78 -0.72 -43.79 5.84
C ILE A 78 -1.48 -44.12 7.13
N VAL A 79 -2.22 -43.17 7.70
CA VAL A 79 -3.40 -43.48 8.51
C VAL A 79 -4.53 -42.53 8.12
N ASN A 80 -5.57 -43.15 7.59
CA ASN A 80 -6.87 -42.56 7.30
C ASN A 80 -7.65 -42.47 8.63
N SER A 81 -8.18 -41.30 8.98
CA SER A 81 -9.31 -41.21 9.90
C SER A 81 -10.13 -39.95 9.63
N ASN A 82 -11.35 -40.18 9.14
CA ASN A 82 -12.49 -39.28 9.27
C ASN A 82 -12.66 -38.88 10.75
N VAL A 83 -13.13 -37.66 11.02
CA VAL A 83 -14.28 -37.35 11.90
C VAL A 83 -14.41 -35.83 12.17
N THR A 84 -15.59 -35.34 11.80
CA THR A 84 -16.40 -34.20 12.31
C THR A 84 -15.96 -32.74 12.14
N ASN A 85 -16.70 -32.08 11.25
CA ASN A 85 -17.35 -30.76 11.43
C ASN A 85 -17.43 -30.29 12.90
N VAL A 86 -16.86 -29.12 13.19
CA VAL A 86 -17.35 -28.22 14.24
C VAL A 86 -17.21 -26.76 13.76
N ASP A 87 -18.39 -26.15 13.58
CA ASP A 87 -18.76 -24.73 13.55
C ASP A 87 -17.66 -23.65 13.53
N LYS A 88 -17.57 -22.96 12.39
CA LYS A 88 -17.10 -21.57 12.32
C LYS A 88 -18.25 -20.65 12.76
N ARG A 89 -18.11 -20.01 13.93
CA ARG A 89 -19.02 -18.95 14.36
C ARG A 89 -18.71 -17.62 13.66
N PRO A 90 -19.73 -16.77 13.46
CA PRO A 90 -19.66 -15.60 12.60
C PRO A 90 -19.17 -14.35 13.34
N SER A 91 -18.72 -13.41 12.52
CA SER A 91 -18.68 -11.96 12.66
C SER A 91 -19.41 -11.41 13.89
N ALA A 92 -18.68 -10.70 14.75
CA ALA A 92 -19.27 -9.92 15.83
C ALA A 92 -20.11 -8.77 15.23
N GLN A 93 -21.41 -8.99 15.12
CA GLN A 93 -22.40 -7.96 14.92
C GLN A 93 -22.44 -7.07 16.17
N LEU A 94 -22.22 -5.76 16.00
CA LEU A 94 -22.57 -4.77 17.02
C LEU A 94 -24.08 -4.79 17.21
N ILE A 95 -24.53 -5.32 18.35
CA ILE A 95 -25.91 -5.21 18.81
C ILE A 95 -26.09 -3.79 19.36
N ALA A 96 -26.84 -2.96 18.63
CA ALA A 96 -27.45 -1.77 19.18
C ALA A 96 -28.64 -2.19 20.07
N SER A 97 -28.70 -1.70 21.31
CA SER A 97 -29.93 -1.69 22.11
C SER A 97 -30.45 -0.26 22.21
N PRO A 98 -31.78 -0.04 22.11
CA PRO A 98 -32.39 1.29 22.10
C PRO A 98 -32.76 1.77 23.52
N ASP A 99 -33.10 3.05 23.59
CA ASP A 99 -33.67 3.81 24.71
C ASP A 99 -32.76 4.24 25.85
N ALA A 100 -32.29 5.50 25.75
CA ALA A 100 -32.44 6.45 26.85
C ALA A 100 -32.69 7.86 26.28
N THR A 101 -33.84 8.39 26.65
CA THR A 101 -34.40 9.71 26.32
C THR A 101 -33.42 10.87 26.53
N THR A 102 -33.44 11.81 25.58
CA THR A 102 -32.73 13.10 25.60
C THR A 102 -33.20 13.99 26.76
N PRO A 103 -32.35 14.91 27.21
CA PRO A 103 -32.75 16.31 27.14
C PRO A 103 -31.71 17.16 26.41
N SER A 104 -32.24 18.01 25.53
CA SER A 104 -31.56 19.11 24.86
C SER A 104 -31.02 20.14 25.86
N VAL A 105 -29.71 20.44 25.81
CA VAL A 105 -29.16 21.73 26.26
C VAL A 105 -28.06 22.19 25.31
N GLN A 106 -28.13 23.48 25.04
CA GLN A 106 -27.51 24.28 23.99
C GLN A 106 -26.12 24.80 24.42
N TYR A 107 -25.20 24.91 23.45
CA TYR A 107 -23.95 25.69 23.43
C TYR A 107 -23.31 26.06 24.78
N GLY A 108 -22.28 25.29 25.17
CA GLY A 108 -21.31 25.67 26.20
C GLY A 108 -20.04 24.85 26.02
N MET A 109 -18.88 25.50 25.94
CA MET A 109 -17.58 24.83 25.87
C MET A 109 -17.47 23.76 26.95
N ASN A 110 -17.11 22.55 26.56
CA ASN A 110 -17.09 21.40 27.47
C ASN A 110 -16.00 21.62 28.53
N LEU A 111 -16.32 21.48 29.82
CA LEU A 111 -15.37 21.58 30.94
C LEU A 111 -14.16 20.62 30.78
N MET A 112 -14.33 19.56 29.98
CA MET A 112 -13.28 18.64 29.53
C MET A 112 -12.22 19.33 28.64
N GLU A 113 -12.63 20.21 27.70
CA GLU A 113 -11.69 20.97 26.85
C GLU A 113 -10.90 22.03 27.63
N ALA A 114 -11.39 22.47 28.79
CA ALA A 114 -10.67 23.38 29.67
C ALA A 114 -9.62 22.66 30.53
N GLN A 115 -9.91 21.43 30.97
CA GLN A 115 -8.98 20.60 31.76
C GLN A 115 -7.88 19.95 30.91
N LEU A 116 -8.16 19.61 29.65
CA LEU A 116 -7.21 18.95 28.73
C LEU A 116 -6.14 19.92 28.16
N ARG A 117 -6.36 21.24 28.22
CA ARG A 117 -5.39 22.23 27.69
C ARG A 117 -4.08 22.34 28.47
N TYR A 118 -3.99 21.81 29.70
CA TYR A 118 -2.88 22.09 30.63
C TYR A 118 -2.03 20.91 31.12
N ARG A 119 -2.39 19.64 30.85
CA ARG A 119 -1.48 18.54 31.20
C ARG A 119 -0.31 18.48 30.21
N ASP A 120 0.89 18.41 30.77
CA ASP A 120 2.15 18.25 30.06
C ASP A 120 3.00 17.25 30.88
N PRO A 121 3.26 16.04 30.38
CA PRO A 121 2.81 15.53 29.09
C PRO A 121 1.29 15.30 29.00
N PHE A 122 0.73 15.44 27.80
CA PHE A 122 -0.60 14.90 27.48
C PHE A 122 -0.45 13.44 27.05
N VAL A 123 -0.69 12.52 27.98
CA VAL A 123 -0.51 11.08 27.78
C VAL A 123 -1.69 10.51 27.00
N ILE A 124 -1.40 9.85 25.87
CA ILE A 124 -2.38 9.14 25.05
C ILE A 124 -2.42 7.67 25.43
N ASP A 125 -1.25 7.03 25.53
CA ASP A 125 -1.15 5.58 25.71
C ASP A 125 0.12 5.18 26.47
N THR A 126 -0.03 4.44 27.55
CA THR A 126 1.02 3.78 28.34
C THR A 126 0.91 2.26 28.25
N PHE A 127 -0.08 1.75 27.49
CA PHE A 127 -0.37 0.34 27.30
C PHE A 127 -0.68 -0.42 28.59
N GLU A 128 -1.16 0.27 29.64
CA GLU A 128 -1.58 -0.34 30.91
C GLU A 128 -2.61 -1.45 30.69
N TYR A 129 -3.54 -1.22 29.76
CA TYR A 129 -4.55 -2.17 29.32
C TYR A 129 -4.22 -2.67 27.90
N SER A 130 -4.74 -3.85 27.55
CA SER A 130 -4.51 -4.47 26.24
C SER A 130 -5.56 -4.15 25.18
N ASP A 131 -6.65 -3.50 25.59
CA ASP A 131 -7.83 -3.22 24.76
C ASP A 131 -8.16 -1.72 24.66
N ARG A 132 -7.47 -0.87 25.43
CA ARG A 132 -7.69 0.57 25.48
C ARG A 132 -6.46 1.32 25.98
N ASN A 133 -6.39 2.58 25.61
CA ASN A 133 -5.36 3.51 26.07
C ASN A 133 -5.77 4.32 27.31
N ASP A 134 -4.91 5.21 27.79
CA ASP A 134 -5.11 6.05 28.97
C ASP A 134 -6.28 7.04 28.84
N LEU A 135 -6.72 7.31 27.61
CA LEU A 135 -7.89 8.14 27.33
C LEU A 135 -9.20 7.33 27.35
N GLY A 136 -9.12 6.01 27.53
CA GLY A 136 -10.26 5.09 27.52
C GLY A 136 -10.74 4.70 26.12
N PHE A 137 -9.99 5.01 25.07
CA PHE A 137 -10.33 4.63 23.69
C PHE A 137 -9.58 3.39 23.24
N TRP A 138 -10.12 2.72 22.22
CA TRP A 138 -9.51 1.52 21.67
C TRP A 138 -8.10 1.79 21.14
N HIS A 139 -7.21 0.85 21.42
CA HIS A 139 -5.96 0.71 20.71
C HIS A 139 -5.82 -0.73 20.21
N GLY A 140 -5.00 -0.97 19.21
CA GLY A 140 -4.82 -2.32 18.70
C GLY A 140 -4.34 -2.37 17.27
N SER A 141 -4.11 -3.59 16.83
CA SER A 141 -3.73 -3.91 15.46
C SER A 141 -4.92 -3.86 14.51
N GLY A 142 -4.65 -3.45 13.28
CA GLY A 142 -5.45 -3.83 12.12
C GLY A 142 -5.26 -5.31 11.76
N GLU A 143 -5.57 -5.66 10.51
CA GLU A 143 -5.55 -7.05 10.07
C GLU A 143 -4.16 -7.68 10.17
N ASN A 144 -4.11 -8.91 10.69
CA ASN A 144 -2.95 -9.81 10.69
C ASN A 144 -1.66 -9.31 11.36
N LEU A 145 -1.67 -8.23 12.15
CA LEU A 145 -0.51 -7.82 12.96
C LEU A 145 -0.54 -8.48 14.33
N ASP A 146 0.47 -9.30 14.62
CA ASP A 146 0.62 -9.94 15.93
C ASP A 146 1.07 -8.92 16.98
N VAL A 147 0.32 -8.82 18.10
CA VAL A 147 0.62 -7.90 19.21
C VAL A 147 0.70 -8.65 20.53
N HIS A 148 1.77 -8.40 21.29
CA HIS A 148 1.94 -8.90 22.66
C HIS A 148 2.00 -7.75 23.65
N TYR A 149 1.08 -7.74 24.61
CA TYR A 149 1.07 -6.79 25.72
C TYR A 149 1.81 -7.37 26.93
N GLY A 150 2.57 -6.54 27.63
CA GLY A 150 3.30 -6.99 28.81
C GLY A 150 3.81 -5.87 29.69
N VAL A 151 4.57 -6.23 30.74
CA VAL A 151 5.18 -5.30 31.69
C VAL A 151 6.69 -5.35 31.54
N ASP A 152 7.32 -4.20 31.30
CA ASP A 152 8.77 -4.05 31.33
C ASP A 152 9.23 -3.90 32.78
N ARG A 153 9.71 -5.02 33.36
CA ARG A 153 10.23 -5.06 34.73
C ARG A 153 11.48 -4.19 34.95
N ARG A 154 12.22 -3.84 33.90
CA ARG A 154 13.45 -3.03 34.00
C ARG A 154 13.13 -1.55 33.95
N ARG A 155 12.20 -1.13 33.07
CA ARG A 155 11.78 0.27 32.94
C ARG A 155 10.70 0.67 33.92
N GLY A 156 9.93 -0.29 34.44
CA GLY A 156 8.72 -0.02 35.22
C GLY A 156 7.65 0.59 34.31
N GLY A 157 6.80 -0.26 33.73
CA GLY A 157 5.72 0.20 32.85
C GLY A 157 5.17 -0.93 31.99
N HIS A 158 4.10 -0.63 31.26
CA HIS A 158 3.50 -1.57 30.32
C HIS A 158 3.96 -1.27 28.89
N TYR A 159 3.76 -2.24 28.00
CA TYR A 159 4.13 -2.08 26.60
C TYR A 159 3.19 -2.87 25.68
N ALA A 160 3.15 -2.45 24.41
CA ALA A 160 2.65 -3.23 23.29
C ALA A 160 3.81 -3.56 22.34
N ARG A 161 4.07 -4.86 22.14
CA ARG A 161 5.10 -5.33 21.20
C ARG A 161 4.44 -5.84 19.93
N LEU A 162 4.78 -5.20 18.83
CA LEU A 162 4.32 -5.47 17.48
C LEU A 162 5.33 -6.36 16.75
N TYR A 163 4.84 -7.34 16.00
CA TYR A 163 5.64 -8.24 15.16
C TYR A 163 5.25 -8.09 13.69
N PRO A 164 5.65 -6.98 13.05
CA PRO A 164 5.27 -6.72 11.68
C PRO A 164 5.95 -7.70 10.71
N LYS A 165 5.22 -8.07 9.67
CA LYS A 165 5.64 -8.95 8.56
C LYS A 165 5.31 -8.33 7.20
N ASP A 166 4.45 -7.31 7.17
CA ASP A 166 3.94 -6.68 5.95
C ASP A 166 3.78 -5.17 6.16
N PRO A 167 4.13 -4.31 5.18
CA PRO A 167 3.94 -2.86 5.31
C PRO A 167 2.48 -2.41 5.43
N ASP A 168 1.51 -3.23 5.04
CA ASP A 168 0.08 -2.93 5.16
C ASP A 168 -0.44 -3.03 6.60
N GLN A 169 0.28 -3.79 7.43
CA GLN A 169 -0.05 -3.93 8.85
C GLN A 169 0.08 -2.59 9.57
N ASN A 170 -0.81 -2.40 10.54
CA ASN A 170 -0.91 -1.16 11.27
C ASN A 170 -1.34 -1.40 12.72
N PHE A 171 -0.95 -0.47 13.58
CA PHE A 171 -1.39 -0.36 14.97
C PHE A 171 -1.94 1.04 15.20
N HIS A 172 -3.04 1.15 15.92
CA HIS A 172 -3.73 2.41 16.18
C HIS A 172 -3.87 2.63 17.68
N SER A 173 -3.70 3.87 18.14
CA SER A 173 -4.17 4.33 19.45
C SER A 173 -5.15 5.49 19.23
N GLN A 174 -6.44 5.24 19.48
CA GLN A 174 -7.50 6.19 19.18
C GLN A 174 -7.56 7.32 20.21
N VAL A 175 -7.99 8.49 19.78
CA VAL A 175 -8.25 9.64 20.66
C VAL A 175 -9.72 10.07 20.61
N SER A 176 -10.54 9.28 19.90
CA SER A 176 -11.98 9.41 19.77
C SER A 176 -12.58 8.13 19.18
N ALA A 177 -13.78 7.76 19.63
CA ALA A 177 -14.56 6.66 19.06
C ALA A 177 -15.63 7.13 18.05
N VAL A 178 -16.20 8.33 18.24
CA VAL A 178 -17.39 8.79 17.50
C VAL A 178 -17.37 10.26 17.10
N HIS A 179 -16.43 11.06 17.60
CA HIS A 179 -16.38 12.51 17.40
C HIS A 179 -15.03 12.97 16.84
N CYS A 180 -14.94 14.24 16.47
CA CYS A 180 -13.65 14.87 16.17
C CYS A 180 -12.96 15.28 17.47
N THR A 181 -11.67 14.96 17.62
CA THR A 181 -10.86 15.44 18.73
C THR A 181 -9.96 16.58 18.27
N ASN A 182 -10.01 17.69 19.00
CA ASN A 182 -9.30 18.91 18.65
C ASN A 182 -7.88 18.96 19.24
N PHE A 183 -6.88 18.71 18.40
CA PHE A 183 -5.45 18.83 18.70
C PHE A 183 -4.85 20.16 18.24
N MET A 184 -5.64 21.14 17.77
CA MET A 184 -5.13 22.49 17.47
C MET A 184 -4.36 23.14 18.63
N PRO A 185 -4.75 23.00 19.91
CA PRO A 185 -3.95 23.51 21.04
C PRO A 185 -2.55 22.89 21.16
N PHE A 186 -2.29 21.78 20.47
CA PHE A 186 -1.01 21.09 20.44
C PHE A 186 -0.19 21.38 19.18
N ARG A 187 -0.64 22.28 18.28
CA ARG A 187 0.02 22.57 17.01
C ARG A 187 1.53 22.88 17.14
N GLU A 188 1.91 23.62 18.17
CA GLU A 188 3.30 24.02 18.46
C GLU A 188 3.99 23.07 19.46
N ARG A 189 3.48 21.84 19.62
CA ARG A 189 4.02 20.80 20.51
C ARG A 189 4.58 19.63 19.69
N TYR A 190 5.08 18.62 20.39
CA TYR A 190 5.68 17.43 19.79
C TYR A 190 4.89 16.19 20.18
N LEU A 191 4.51 15.37 19.20
CA LEU A 191 4.16 13.98 19.43
C LEU A 191 5.44 13.25 19.85
N HIS A 192 5.41 12.67 21.04
CA HIS A 192 6.49 11.91 21.62
C HIS A 192 6.12 10.44 21.70
N VAL A 193 6.98 9.57 21.16
CA VAL A 193 6.84 8.12 21.24
C VAL A 193 8.08 7.53 21.91
N VAL A 194 7.86 6.83 23.02
CA VAL A 194 8.88 6.02 23.67
C VAL A 194 8.74 4.59 23.17
N PHE A 195 9.79 4.06 22.56
CA PHE A 195 9.80 2.74 21.95
C PHE A 195 11.13 2.00 22.20
N SER A 196 11.21 0.77 21.71
CA SER A 196 12.45 0.00 21.60
C SER A 196 12.30 -1.03 20.48
N GLY A 197 13.41 -1.52 19.93
CA GLY A 197 13.40 -2.42 18.78
C GLY A 197 13.58 -1.64 17.48
N SER A 198 12.89 -2.06 16.42
CA SER A 198 13.04 -1.44 15.11
C SER A 198 12.50 -0.01 15.07
N ASN A 199 13.18 0.86 14.33
CA ASN A 199 12.73 2.22 13.99
C ASN A 199 12.25 2.33 12.53
N LYS A 200 12.13 1.18 11.86
CA LYS A 200 11.78 1.04 10.43
C LYS A 200 10.26 0.97 10.23
N PHE A 201 9.60 2.07 10.58
CA PHE A 201 8.15 2.22 10.47
C PHE A 201 7.78 3.68 10.24
N SER A 202 6.51 3.92 9.95
CA SER A 202 5.92 5.23 9.80
C SER A 202 4.97 5.57 10.96
N ILE A 203 4.88 6.84 11.32
CA ILE A 203 3.93 7.37 12.30
C ILE A 203 2.92 8.24 11.54
N SER A 204 1.64 7.97 11.72
CA SER A 204 0.54 8.68 11.06
C SER A 204 -0.40 9.33 12.06
N LEU A 205 -0.83 10.56 11.78
CA LEU A 205 -2.03 11.14 12.38
C LEU A 205 -3.20 11.01 11.42
N ASN A 206 -4.32 10.50 11.94
CA ASN A 206 -5.49 10.17 11.16
C ASN A 206 -6.59 11.18 11.43
N GLN A 207 -7.23 11.62 10.36
CA GLN A 207 -8.26 12.65 10.39
C GLN A 207 -9.64 12.03 10.17
N ASN A 208 -10.61 12.46 10.97
CA ASN A 208 -12.02 12.15 10.75
C ASN A 208 -12.53 12.83 9.47
N ASN A 209 -13.67 12.37 8.98
CA ASN A 209 -14.38 13.03 7.89
C ASN A 209 -14.99 14.37 8.29
N PHE A 210 -15.45 15.10 7.26
CA PHE A 210 -15.96 16.45 7.41
C PHE A 210 -17.10 16.53 8.45
N GLU A 211 -17.99 15.54 8.45
CA GLU A 211 -19.13 15.42 9.35
C GLU A 211 -18.77 14.91 10.76
N CYS A 212 -17.52 14.49 10.98
CA CYS A 212 -17.07 13.85 12.23
C CYS A 212 -17.87 12.58 12.58
N ARG A 213 -18.19 11.76 11.57
CA ARG A 213 -19.04 10.56 11.71
C ARG A 213 -18.35 9.32 11.16
N PRO A 214 -17.83 8.42 12.01
CA PRO A 214 -17.12 7.22 11.55
C PRO A 214 -17.90 6.29 10.61
N GLY A 215 -19.24 6.33 10.65
CA GLY A 215 -20.11 5.58 9.73
C GLY A 215 -20.20 6.15 8.31
N ARG A 216 -19.48 7.23 7.99
CA ARG A 216 -19.49 7.88 6.66
C ARG A 216 -18.12 7.76 5.99
N ASN A 217 -18.11 7.44 4.70
CA ASN A 217 -16.88 7.30 3.92
C ASN A 217 -16.43 8.65 3.32
N PRO A 218 -15.13 8.84 3.09
CA PRO A 218 -14.03 8.02 3.62
C PRO A 218 -13.90 8.14 5.15
N TYR A 219 -13.63 7.03 5.83
CA TYR A 219 -13.22 7.01 7.24
C TYR A 219 -12.01 6.08 7.44
N PRO A 220 -10.87 6.59 7.94
CA PRO A 220 -10.56 8.01 8.14
C PRO A 220 -10.66 8.78 6.81
N ALA A 221 -10.88 10.10 6.86
CA ALA A 221 -10.98 10.87 5.62
C ALA A 221 -9.65 11.01 4.89
N THR A 222 -8.56 11.11 5.67
CA THR A 222 -7.19 11.10 5.19
C THR A 222 -6.24 10.93 6.38
N TRP A 223 -4.96 10.77 6.10
CA TRP A 223 -3.87 10.78 7.07
C TRP A 223 -2.61 11.39 6.47
N ASP A 224 -1.79 12.00 7.33
CA ASP A 224 -0.41 12.37 6.97
C ASP A 224 0.56 11.58 7.84
N THR A 225 1.72 11.32 7.25
CA THR A 225 2.65 10.30 7.73
C THR A 225 4.08 10.83 7.71
N VAL A 226 4.83 10.47 8.74
CA VAL A 226 6.26 10.73 8.84
C VAL A 226 7.03 9.44 9.08
N GLU A 227 8.29 9.39 8.64
CA GLU A 227 9.14 8.24 8.84
C GLU A 227 9.80 8.29 10.22
N ALA A 228 9.58 7.26 11.06
CA ALA A 228 10.01 7.25 12.45
C ALA A 228 11.51 7.46 12.62
N ARG A 229 12.35 6.78 11.83
CA ARG A 229 13.82 6.87 11.95
C ARG A 229 14.39 8.29 11.79
N ARG A 230 13.67 9.19 11.10
CA ARG A 230 14.13 10.57 10.87
C ARG A 230 13.97 11.45 12.11
N TYR A 231 13.07 11.08 13.01
CA TYR A 231 12.69 11.87 14.19
C TYR A 231 13.26 11.28 15.49
N LEU A 232 14.26 10.39 15.41
CA LEU A 232 14.91 9.82 16.56
C LEU A 232 15.70 10.87 17.35
N SER A 233 15.51 10.85 18.65
CA SER A 233 16.37 11.51 19.62
C SER A 233 17.00 10.45 20.52
N GLY A 234 18.25 10.09 20.26
CA GLY A 234 18.88 8.95 20.92
C GLY A 234 18.39 7.62 20.36
N LYS A 235 18.19 6.62 21.23
CA LYS A 235 17.88 5.23 20.81
C LYS A 235 16.41 4.83 20.92
N ASN A 236 15.65 5.47 21.80
CA ASN A 236 14.34 4.97 22.24
C ASN A 236 13.22 6.02 22.16
N ASP A 237 13.53 7.24 21.72
CA ASP A 237 12.62 8.37 21.79
C ASP A 237 12.47 8.97 20.39
N ILE A 238 11.23 9.23 19.99
CA ILE A 238 10.88 9.88 18.73
C ILE A 238 10.09 11.15 19.06
N TYR A 239 10.50 12.29 18.50
CA TYR A 239 9.80 13.56 18.67
C TYR A 239 9.39 14.11 17.29
N VAL A 240 8.10 14.12 17.01
CA VAL A 240 7.55 14.67 15.75
C VAL A 240 6.81 15.97 16.06
N PRO A 241 7.21 17.12 15.48
CA PRO A 241 6.42 18.34 15.60
C PRO A 241 5.00 18.11 15.08
N MET A 242 3.98 18.54 15.82
CA MET A 242 2.58 18.40 15.39
C MET A 242 2.31 19.15 14.09
N SER A 243 3.03 20.25 13.85
CA SER A 243 3.02 21.00 12.59
C SER A 243 3.55 20.21 11.38
N HIS A 244 4.21 19.07 11.60
CA HIS A 244 4.71 18.23 10.50
C HIS A 244 3.63 17.31 9.91
N PHE A 245 2.42 17.29 10.45
CA PHE A 245 1.29 16.59 9.85
C PHE A 245 0.39 17.58 9.10
N ALA A 246 0.29 17.43 7.78
CA ALA A 246 -0.56 18.25 6.91
C ALA A 246 -2.00 17.71 6.89
N ILE A 247 -2.66 17.82 8.05
CA ILE A 247 -4.05 17.42 8.28
C ILE A 247 -4.79 18.48 9.11
N ASP A 248 -6.11 18.40 9.16
CA ASP A 248 -6.92 19.19 10.07
C ASP A 248 -6.78 18.66 11.51
N LEU A 249 -5.91 19.31 12.29
CA LEU A 249 -5.69 18.98 13.70
C LEU A 249 -6.96 19.17 14.56
N SER A 250 -8.04 19.79 14.08
CA SER A 250 -9.30 19.85 14.81
C SER A 250 -10.13 18.56 14.76
N LYS A 251 -9.70 17.58 13.94
CA LYS A 251 -10.46 16.37 13.60
C LYS A 251 -9.69 15.07 13.82
N ILE A 252 -8.78 15.02 14.79
CA ILE A 252 -7.95 13.82 15.00
C ILE A 252 -8.78 12.66 15.53
N VAL A 253 -8.50 11.45 15.02
CA VAL A 253 -9.11 10.20 15.49
C VAL A 253 -8.11 9.22 16.09
N SER A 254 -6.86 9.20 15.61
CA SER A 254 -5.83 8.30 16.15
C SER A 254 -4.41 8.72 15.78
N VAL A 255 -3.48 8.30 16.64
CA VAL A 255 -2.06 8.13 16.31
C VAL A 255 -1.86 6.69 15.86
N SER A 256 -1.17 6.47 14.75
CA SER A 256 -1.01 5.14 14.15
C SER A 256 0.42 4.86 13.75
N PHE A 257 0.77 3.57 13.75
CA PHE A 257 2.07 3.04 13.36
C PHE A 257 1.84 2.07 12.21
N ASN A 258 2.44 2.33 11.06
CA ASN A 258 2.17 1.62 9.81
C ASN A 258 3.40 1.66 8.89
N GLY A 259 3.29 1.10 7.69
CA GLY A 259 4.38 1.13 6.71
C GLY A 259 5.65 0.51 7.27
N PHE A 260 5.52 -0.65 7.91
CA PHE A 260 6.65 -1.38 8.48
C PHE A 260 7.49 -1.98 7.36
N TYR A 261 8.79 -1.70 7.37
CA TYR A 261 9.73 -2.17 6.34
C TYR A 261 10.90 -2.95 6.94
N SER A 262 10.61 -3.63 8.04
CA SER A 262 11.50 -4.58 8.71
C SER A 262 10.68 -5.64 9.42
N GLY A 263 11.16 -6.88 9.43
CA GLY A 263 10.59 -7.96 10.23
C GLY A 263 11.01 -7.91 11.71
N GLU A 264 11.83 -6.94 12.11
CA GLU A 264 12.21 -6.75 13.51
C GLU A 264 11.03 -6.19 14.31
N SER A 265 10.82 -6.72 15.52
CA SER A 265 9.73 -6.28 16.39
C SER A 265 9.89 -4.81 16.82
N VAL A 266 8.77 -4.12 16.99
CA VAL A 266 8.69 -2.77 17.58
C VAL A 266 7.96 -2.88 18.91
N THR A 267 8.55 -2.41 19.99
CA THR A 267 7.87 -2.34 21.31
C THR A 267 7.58 -0.89 21.65
N LEU A 268 6.30 -0.54 21.70
CA LEU A 268 5.80 0.77 22.12
C LEU A 268 5.62 0.76 23.63
N HIS A 269 6.18 1.77 24.30
CA HIS A 269 6.11 1.95 25.76
C HIS A 269 5.27 3.17 26.14
N ARG A 270 5.23 4.19 25.29
CA ARG A 270 4.48 5.42 25.56
C ARG A 270 4.15 6.19 24.29
N ILE A 271 2.96 6.79 24.25
CA ILE A 271 2.53 7.78 23.27
C ILE A 271 1.99 8.98 24.03
N GLU A 272 2.55 10.16 23.79
CA GLU A 272 2.14 11.39 24.46
C GLU A 272 2.44 12.63 23.62
N ILE A 273 1.93 13.78 24.03
CA ILE A 273 2.25 15.08 23.45
C ILE A 273 2.96 15.93 24.49
N VAL A 274 4.17 16.39 24.17
CA VAL A 274 5.04 17.17 25.06
C VAL A 274 5.24 18.58 24.54
N ARG A 275 5.37 19.55 25.44
CA ARG A 275 5.58 20.96 25.04
C ARG A 275 7.01 21.27 24.59
N VAL A 276 8.00 20.65 25.21
CA VAL A 276 9.41 21.04 25.06
C VAL A 276 10.25 19.80 24.74
N LEU A 277 11.19 19.95 23.80
CA LEU A 277 12.19 18.92 23.51
C LEU A 277 13.20 18.82 24.66
N PRO A 278 13.71 17.62 24.99
CA PRO A 278 14.78 17.50 25.96
C PRO A 278 16.06 18.18 25.44
N THR A 279 16.91 18.63 26.36
CA THR A 279 18.18 19.28 26.02
C THR A 279 19.02 18.39 25.10
N GLY A 280 19.43 18.93 23.95
CA GLY A 280 20.24 18.23 22.95
C GLY A 280 19.44 17.44 21.91
N ALA A 281 18.11 17.31 22.06
CA ALA A 281 17.26 16.79 20.99
C ALA A 281 17.09 17.84 19.88
N SER A 282 17.02 17.36 18.64
CA SER A 282 16.70 18.17 17.47
C SER A 282 15.72 17.42 16.58
N VAL A 283 14.92 18.15 15.82
CA VAL A 283 13.96 17.59 14.87
C VAL A 283 14.41 17.96 13.45
N PRO A 284 14.31 17.03 12.48
CA PRO A 284 14.68 17.33 11.10
C PRO A 284 13.69 18.30 10.46
N LEU A 285 14.02 18.87 9.31
CA LEU A 285 13.02 19.54 8.47
C LEU A 285 12.00 18.53 7.91
N LYS A 286 10.73 18.94 7.82
CA LYS A 286 9.70 18.16 7.14
C LYS A 286 10.09 18.01 5.66
N LEU A 287 10.09 16.76 5.16
CA LEU A 287 10.25 16.51 3.73
C LEU A 287 8.90 16.71 3.02
N PRO A 288 8.91 17.15 1.76
CA PRO A 288 7.72 17.12 0.92
C PRO A 288 7.11 15.71 0.88
N ASN A 289 5.78 15.64 0.92
CA ASN A 289 5.03 14.39 0.82
C ASN A 289 3.96 14.57 -0.26
N GLY A 290 3.66 13.52 -1.03
CA GLY A 290 2.49 13.52 -1.92
C GLY A 290 1.17 13.66 -1.16
N GLN A 291 0.17 14.25 -1.84
CA GLN A 291 -1.16 14.49 -1.27
C GLN A 291 -1.99 13.21 -1.32
N MET A 292 -2.45 12.74 -0.16
CA MET A 292 -3.28 11.55 -0.06
C MET A 292 -4.75 11.86 -0.39
N ILE A 293 -5.31 11.17 -1.38
CA ILE A 293 -6.67 11.38 -1.91
C ILE A 293 -7.49 10.10 -1.75
N LEU A 294 -8.62 10.20 -1.05
CA LEU A 294 -9.59 9.11 -0.88
C LEU A 294 -10.98 9.45 -1.41
N LYS A 295 -11.22 10.69 -1.83
CA LYS A 295 -12.52 11.17 -2.29
C LYS A 295 -12.38 12.24 -3.37
N CYS A 296 -13.44 12.42 -4.15
CA CYS A 296 -13.61 13.58 -5.03
C CYS A 296 -13.81 14.86 -4.20
N SER A 297 -13.29 16.00 -4.68
CA SER A 297 -13.57 17.32 -4.10
C SER A 297 -14.83 17.95 -4.70
N ARG A 298 -15.08 17.71 -5.99
CA ARG A 298 -16.24 18.22 -6.71
C ARG A 298 -17.56 17.68 -6.10
N PRO A 299 -18.57 18.53 -5.86
CA PRO A 299 -19.88 18.06 -5.41
C PRO A 299 -20.57 17.18 -6.46
N ASN A 300 -21.34 16.19 -5.99
CA ASN A 300 -22.11 15.26 -6.84
C ASN A 300 -21.30 14.59 -7.95
N SER A 301 -19.99 14.37 -7.74
CA SER A 301 -19.13 13.63 -8.68
C SER A 301 -18.77 12.27 -8.13
N PHE A 302 -18.55 11.33 -9.04
CA PHE A 302 -17.99 10.02 -8.77
C PHE A 302 -16.86 9.73 -9.76
N ALA A 303 -15.80 9.05 -9.32
CA ALA A 303 -14.74 8.63 -10.22
C ALA A 303 -14.42 7.14 -10.01
N PHE A 304 -14.39 6.40 -11.12
CA PHE A 304 -13.81 5.06 -11.15
C PHE A 304 -12.31 5.19 -11.45
N GLY A 305 -11.48 4.72 -10.52
CA GLY A 305 -10.08 4.39 -10.76
C GLY A 305 -9.97 2.90 -11.03
N ILE A 306 -9.62 2.54 -12.26
CA ILE A 306 -9.52 1.16 -12.72
C ILE A 306 -8.05 0.77 -12.73
N ASP A 307 -7.70 -0.22 -11.92
CA ASP A 307 -6.33 -0.70 -11.72
C ASP A 307 -6.13 -2.00 -12.49
N ASP A 308 -4.91 -2.20 -12.98
CA ASP A 308 -4.52 -3.39 -13.74
C ASP A 308 -5.50 -3.73 -14.87
N GLY A 309 -5.39 -4.95 -15.40
CA GLY A 309 -6.42 -5.51 -16.25
C GLY A 309 -5.92 -6.61 -17.16
N GLN A 310 -6.82 -7.18 -17.96
CA GLN A 310 -6.45 -8.14 -19.00
C GLN A 310 -6.86 -7.63 -20.38
N PRO A 311 -5.95 -7.62 -21.37
CA PRO A 311 -6.21 -7.06 -22.70
C PRO A 311 -7.46 -7.63 -23.37
N ARG A 312 -7.78 -8.90 -23.11
CA ARG A 312 -8.97 -9.58 -23.65
C ARG A 312 -10.30 -8.93 -23.23
N PHE A 313 -10.35 -8.25 -22.09
CA PHE A 313 -11.56 -7.57 -21.60
C PHE A 313 -11.59 -6.07 -21.95
N ALA A 314 -10.48 -5.51 -22.41
CA ALA A 314 -10.36 -4.07 -22.63
C ALA A 314 -11.39 -3.52 -23.62
N GLN A 315 -11.68 -4.27 -24.71
CA GLN A 315 -12.66 -3.83 -25.70
C GLN A 315 -14.08 -3.79 -25.13
N GLU A 316 -14.45 -4.77 -24.31
CA GLU A 316 -15.77 -4.80 -23.66
C GLU A 316 -15.91 -3.65 -22.65
N VAL A 317 -14.88 -3.41 -21.83
CA VAL A 317 -14.83 -2.26 -20.91
C VAL A 317 -14.98 -0.94 -21.67
N MET A 318 -14.24 -0.74 -22.76
CA MET A 318 -14.33 0.48 -23.57
C MET A 318 -15.70 0.66 -24.22
N ASN A 319 -16.36 -0.42 -24.64
CA ASN A 319 -17.71 -0.37 -25.18
C ASN A 319 -18.72 0.04 -24.10
N ILE A 320 -18.63 -0.56 -22.90
CA ILE A 320 -19.48 -0.19 -21.75
C ILE A 320 -19.33 1.30 -21.44
N LEU A 321 -18.09 1.80 -21.34
CA LEU A 321 -17.82 3.20 -21.03
C LEU A 321 -18.38 4.16 -22.09
N GLU A 322 -18.28 3.80 -23.37
CA GLU A 322 -18.80 4.58 -24.50
C GLU A 322 -20.34 4.59 -24.54
N GLU A 323 -20.98 3.42 -24.40
CA GLU A 323 -22.44 3.26 -24.33
C GLU A 323 -23.03 4.05 -23.15
N GLU A 324 -22.36 3.98 -22.00
CA GLU A 324 -22.76 4.67 -20.78
C GLU A 324 -22.37 6.16 -20.79
N LYS A 325 -21.57 6.61 -21.77
CA LYS A 325 -21.06 7.99 -21.91
C LYS A 325 -20.33 8.49 -20.67
N VAL A 326 -19.46 7.66 -20.11
CA VAL A 326 -18.67 8.00 -18.91
C VAL A 326 -17.18 7.94 -19.18
N LEU A 327 -16.43 8.81 -18.51
CA LEU A 327 -14.96 8.81 -18.54
C LEU A 327 -14.42 8.39 -17.18
N VAL A 328 -13.36 7.58 -17.18
CA VAL A 328 -12.74 7.01 -15.98
C VAL A 328 -11.22 7.24 -16.01
N THR A 329 -10.55 6.80 -14.96
CA THR A 329 -9.09 6.85 -14.84
C THR A 329 -8.52 5.44 -14.76
N PHE A 330 -7.52 5.13 -15.57
CA PHE A 330 -6.81 3.85 -15.53
C PHE A 330 -5.46 4.02 -14.84
N PHE A 331 -5.15 3.20 -13.84
CA PHE A 331 -3.84 3.15 -13.19
C PHE A 331 -3.04 1.99 -13.78
N VAL A 332 -1.89 2.31 -14.39
CA VAL A 332 -1.20 1.40 -15.31
C VAL A 332 0.23 1.09 -14.87
N VAL A 333 0.49 -0.21 -14.75
CA VAL A 333 1.81 -0.78 -14.46
C VAL A 333 2.76 -0.62 -15.65
N GLY A 334 3.93 -0.03 -15.40
CA GLY A 334 4.90 0.32 -16.45
C GLY A 334 5.43 -0.87 -17.26
N GLN A 335 5.72 -1.99 -16.60
CA GLN A 335 6.22 -3.21 -17.25
C GLN A 335 5.23 -3.74 -18.31
N GLY A 336 3.92 -3.66 -18.04
CA GLY A 336 2.89 -4.08 -18.98
C GLY A 336 2.93 -3.29 -20.29
N LEU A 337 3.25 -2.00 -20.25
CA LEU A 337 3.38 -1.19 -21.47
C LEU A 337 4.57 -1.62 -22.33
N ARG A 338 5.67 -2.03 -21.70
CA ARG A 338 6.91 -2.43 -22.39
C ARG A 338 6.82 -3.84 -22.99
N ASP A 339 6.01 -4.71 -22.40
CA ASP A 339 5.81 -6.06 -22.90
C ASP A 339 4.90 -6.07 -24.13
N LYS A 340 5.49 -6.37 -25.30
CA LYS A 340 4.81 -6.41 -26.59
C LYS A 340 3.74 -7.51 -26.66
N GLU A 341 3.87 -8.58 -25.87
CA GLU A 341 2.92 -9.69 -25.86
C GLU A 341 1.61 -9.32 -25.16
N THR A 342 1.62 -8.30 -24.29
CA THR A 342 0.42 -7.86 -23.58
C THR A 342 -0.51 -7.01 -24.44
N ASN A 343 -0.03 -6.37 -25.50
CA ASN A 343 -0.79 -5.35 -26.24
C ASN A 343 -1.30 -4.14 -25.41
N PHE A 344 -0.87 -3.96 -24.16
CA PHE A 344 -1.37 -2.87 -23.30
C PHE A 344 -1.07 -1.48 -23.87
N THR A 345 0.08 -1.30 -24.54
CA THR A 345 0.40 -0.01 -25.17
C THR A 345 -0.70 0.43 -26.15
N GLN A 346 -1.24 -0.47 -26.97
CA GLN A 346 -2.31 -0.10 -27.92
C GLN A 346 -3.63 0.15 -27.19
N VAL A 347 -3.96 -0.68 -26.21
CA VAL A 347 -5.17 -0.55 -25.38
C VAL A 347 -5.20 0.82 -24.69
N TYR A 348 -4.14 1.22 -24.00
CA TYR A 348 -4.13 2.48 -23.26
C TYR A 348 -4.01 3.71 -24.15
N ARG A 349 -3.36 3.61 -25.33
CA ARG A 349 -3.44 4.66 -26.36
C ARG A 349 -4.87 4.88 -26.85
N GLU A 350 -5.61 3.79 -27.03
CA GLU A 350 -7.02 3.85 -27.41
C GLU A 350 -7.88 4.48 -26.30
N MET A 351 -7.67 4.08 -25.04
CA MET A 351 -8.36 4.69 -23.89
C MET A 351 -8.08 6.20 -23.78
N LEU A 352 -6.83 6.63 -24.01
CA LEU A 352 -6.47 8.05 -24.09
C LEU A 352 -7.18 8.76 -25.24
N ARG A 353 -7.24 8.15 -26.43
CA ARG A 353 -7.94 8.70 -27.61
C ARG A 353 -9.45 8.86 -27.36
N ARG A 354 -10.05 7.95 -26.60
CA ARG A 354 -11.45 8.03 -26.13
C ARG A 354 -11.68 9.07 -25.02
N GLY A 355 -10.60 9.65 -24.48
CA GLY A 355 -10.64 10.75 -23.53
C GLY A 355 -10.52 10.33 -22.06
N HIS A 356 -10.25 9.06 -21.76
CA HIS A 356 -10.00 8.60 -20.40
C HIS A 356 -8.68 9.16 -19.85
N GLN A 357 -8.55 9.17 -18.53
CA GLN A 357 -7.28 9.49 -17.87
C GLN A 357 -6.44 8.22 -17.74
N VAL A 358 -5.12 8.33 -17.88
CA VAL A 358 -4.16 7.25 -17.56
C VAL A 358 -3.15 7.77 -16.55
N ALA A 359 -2.91 7.01 -15.48
CA ALA A 359 -2.17 7.40 -14.29
C ALA A 359 -1.22 6.28 -13.82
N LEU A 360 -0.22 6.63 -13.01
CA LEU A 360 0.90 5.76 -12.63
C LEU A 360 0.48 4.70 -11.60
N HIS A 361 1.02 3.49 -11.71
CA HIS A 361 0.73 2.36 -10.81
C HIS A 361 1.96 1.50 -10.49
N SER A 362 3.12 2.15 -10.32
CA SER A 362 4.45 1.51 -10.22
C SER A 362 4.86 0.78 -11.50
N ASN A 363 6.05 0.20 -11.49
CA ASN A 363 6.62 -0.43 -12.67
C ASN A 363 6.33 -1.92 -12.72
N THR A 364 6.47 -2.64 -11.62
CA THR A 364 6.28 -4.09 -11.52
C THR A 364 5.21 -4.51 -10.53
N HIS A 365 4.42 -3.56 -10.01
CA HIS A 365 3.30 -3.81 -9.10
C HIS A 365 3.74 -4.43 -7.75
N GLN A 366 4.89 -3.99 -7.22
CA GLN A 366 5.34 -4.41 -5.88
C GLN A 366 4.65 -3.60 -4.79
N LYS A 367 4.56 -4.17 -3.58
CA LYS A 367 4.27 -3.39 -2.37
C LYS A 367 5.40 -2.40 -2.14
N MET A 368 5.23 -1.17 -2.61
CA MET A 368 6.30 -0.16 -2.65
C MET A 368 6.98 0.02 -1.29
N GLU A 369 6.19 0.13 -0.22
CA GLU A 369 6.75 0.35 1.12
C GLU A 369 7.47 -0.88 1.71
N ALA A 370 7.44 -2.06 1.06
CA ALA A 370 8.27 -3.21 1.43
C ALA A 370 9.68 -3.14 0.83
N LEU A 371 9.89 -2.29 -0.18
CA LEU A 371 11.17 -2.16 -0.88
C LEU A 371 12.14 -1.23 -0.12
N ASP A 372 13.42 -1.32 -0.47
CA ASP A 372 14.41 -0.32 -0.06
C ASP A 372 14.21 0.98 -0.86
N ASP A 373 14.73 2.11 -0.34
CA ASP A 373 14.43 3.45 -0.87
C ASP A 373 14.84 3.59 -2.36
N GLU A 374 15.95 3.00 -2.78
CA GLU A 374 16.40 3.00 -4.17
C GLU A 374 15.47 2.20 -5.08
N ASP A 375 14.96 1.06 -4.62
CA ASP A 375 14.07 0.21 -5.41
C ASP A 375 12.66 0.84 -5.53
N ILE A 376 12.20 1.58 -4.50
CA ILE A 376 10.99 2.43 -4.58
C ILE A 376 11.17 3.49 -5.67
N GLU A 377 12.34 4.13 -5.71
CA GLU A 377 12.64 5.14 -6.71
C GLU A 377 12.69 4.57 -8.12
N ASP A 378 13.35 3.42 -8.31
CA ASP A 378 13.42 2.72 -9.59
C ASP A 378 12.00 2.35 -10.09
N GLU A 379 11.13 1.84 -9.22
CA GLU A 379 9.72 1.54 -9.53
C GLU A 379 8.93 2.77 -10.00
N ILE A 380 9.21 3.94 -9.45
CA ILE A 380 8.56 5.20 -9.85
C ILE A 380 9.11 5.69 -11.18
N LEU A 381 10.44 5.79 -11.30
CA LEU A 381 11.11 6.34 -12.48
C LEU A 381 10.86 5.47 -13.72
N GLU A 382 10.97 4.15 -13.58
CA GLU A 382 10.71 3.25 -14.71
C GLU A 382 9.25 3.30 -15.19
N ASN A 383 8.28 3.55 -14.30
CA ASN A 383 6.89 3.73 -14.69
C ASN A 383 6.67 5.06 -15.43
N ILE A 384 7.31 6.14 -14.96
CA ILE A 384 7.30 7.44 -15.63
C ILE A 384 7.91 7.33 -17.04
N ASP A 385 9.05 6.66 -17.17
CA ASP A 385 9.71 6.46 -18.47
C ASP A 385 8.85 5.61 -19.41
N ALA A 386 8.21 4.54 -18.91
CA ALA A 386 7.29 3.75 -19.71
C ALA A 386 6.12 4.59 -20.26
N PHE A 387 5.57 5.51 -19.46
CA PHE A 387 4.50 6.41 -19.92
C PHE A 387 4.98 7.37 -21.01
N LYS A 388 6.17 7.94 -20.84
CA LYS A 388 6.76 8.83 -21.83
C LYS A 388 7.02 8.10 -23.15
N ASP A 389 7.65 6.94 -23.10
CA ASP A 389 8.12 6.22 -24.28
C ASP A 389 6.99 5.52 -25.04
N HIS A 390 6.00 4.97 -24.32
CA HIS A 390 4.94 4.16 -24.91
C HIS A 390 3.63 4.93 -25.10
N LEU A 391 3.31 5.88 -24.24
CA LEU A 391 2.04 6.61 -24.30
C LEU A 391 2.22 8.09 -24.73
N GLY A 392 3.43 8.64 -24.62
CA GLY A 392 3.69 10.04 -24.96
C GLY A 392 3.05 11.04 -23.99
N ILE A 393 2.78 10.61 -22.75
CA ILE A 393 2.13 11.44 -21.72
C ILE A 393 2.98 11.50 -20.45
N GLN A 394 2.65 12.46 -19.59
CA GLN A 394 3.14 12.53 -18.21
C GLN A 394 1.92 12.51 -17.27
N SER A 395 2.09 11.95 -16.08
CA SER A 395 1.07 11.95 -15.03
C SER A 395 1.72 12.29 -13.69
N ARG A 396 0.99 13.05 -12.87
CA ARG A 396 1.29 13.27 -11.44
C ARG A 396 0.34 12.53 -10.51
N TYR A 397 -0.55 11.71 -11.08
CA TYR A 397 -1.48 10.87 -10.34
C TYR A 397 -0.87 9.48 -10.24
N PHE A 398 -0.77 8.98 -9.02
CA PHE A 398 -0.21 7.69 -8.69
C PHE A 398 -1.14 6.96 -7.74
N ARG A 399 -1.43 5.69 -8.00
CA ARG A 399 -2.06 4.80 -7.03
C ARG A 399 -1.03 3.78 -6.56
N PRO A 400 -0.77 3.62 -5.26
CA PRO A 400 0.12 2.58 -4.77
C PRO A 400 -0.49 1.20 -5.01
N PRO A 401 0.26 0.23 -5.55
CA PRO A 401 -0.15 -1.18 -5.56
C PRO A 401 -0.60 -1.63 -4.18
N TYR A 402 -1.67 -2.44 -4.13
CA TYR A 402 -2.29 -2.95 -2.89
C TYR A 402 -2.85 -1.88 -1.95
N GLY A 403 -2.88 -0.59 -2.34
CA GLY A 403 -3.28 0.51 -1.45
C GLY A 403 -2.27 0.82 -0.34
N THR A 404 -1.19 0.06 -0.24
CA THR A 404 -0.19 0.16 0.83
C THR A 404 0.72 1.36 0.60
N ILE A 405 0.76 2.27 1.58
CA ILE A 405 1.56 3.50 1.48
C ILE A 405 2.14 3.90 2.85
N GLY A 406 3.44 4.23 2.87
CA GLY A 406 4.12 4.79 4.04
C GLY A 406 4.82 6.10 3.72
N ALA A 407 5.60 6.61 4.69
CA ALA A 407 6.30 7.88 4.51
C ALA A 407 7.30 7.86 3.34
N ARG A 408 8.01 6.75 3.14
CA ARG A 408 9.13 6.68 2.19
C ARG A 408 8.63 6.78 0.77
N THR A 409 7.63 5.98 0.41
CA THR A 409 7.00 6.06 -0.92
C THR A 409 6.44 7.46 -1.20
N ARG A 410 5.78 8.10 -0.22
CA ARG A 410 5.22 9.46 -0.39
C ARG A 410 6.29 10.52 -0.61
N GLN A 411 7.43 10.41 0.06
CA GLN A 411 8.55 11.34 -0.03
C GLN A 411 9.29 11.18 -1.34
N ILE A 412 9.56 9.94 -1.75
CA ILE A 412 10.24 9.65 -3.02
C ILE A 412 9.38 10.10 -4.20
N LEU A 413 8.05 9.84 -4.17
CA LEU A 413 7.14 10.40 -5.17
C LEU A 413 7.23 11.93 -5.26
N ALA A 414 7.19 12.64 -4.12
CA ALA A 414 7.27 14.10 -4.08
C ALA A 414 8.65 14.65 -4.47
N ALA A 415 9.71 13.84 -4.39
CA ALA A 415 11.03 14.20 -4.88
C ALA A 415 11.17 14.04 -6.40
N ARG A 416 10.36 13.18 -7.03
CA ARG A 416 10.44 12.86 -8.47
C ARG A 416 9.32 13.48 -9.30
N LEU A 417 8.20 13.81 -8.68
CA LEU A 417 7.03 14.43 -9.29
C LEU A 417 6.68 15.72 -8.56
N LEU A 418 6.33 16.76 -9.32
CA LEU A 418 5.82 18.00 -8.74
C LEU A 418 4.37 17.81 -8.30
N ASP A 419 4.10 18.04 -7.01
CA ASP A 419 2.78 17.96 -6.38
C ASP A 419 1.99 16.69 -6.74
N PRO A 420 2.50 15.48 -6.43
CA PRO A 420 1.84 14.24 -6.83
C PRO A 420 0.58 13.98 -5.99
N TYR A 421 -0.47 13.55 -6.68
CA TYR A 421 -1.67 12.99 -6.07
C TYR A 421 -1.49 11.50 -5.86
N ILE A 422 -1.57 11.08 -4.60
CA ILE A 422 -1.52 9.67 -4.19
C ILE A 422 -2.96 9.23 -3.96
N VAL A 423 -3.49 8.49 -4.93
CA VAL A 423 -4.91 8.21 -5.05
C VAL A 423 -5.22 6.81 -4.54
N ASN A 424 -5.94 6.74 -3.43
CA ASN A 424 -6.52 5.51 -2.91
C ASN A 424 -8.04 5.56 -3.18
N TRP A 425 -8.90 5.01 -2.32
CA TRP A 425 -10.33 4.93 -2.59
C TRP A 425 -11.18 5.11 -1.33
N SER A 426 -12.46 5.41 -1.55
CA SER A 426 -13.52 5.41 -0.53
C SER A 426 -14.63 4.40 -0.85
N VAL A 427 -14.50 3.70 -1.97
CA VAL A 427 -15.39 2.65 -2.46
C VAL A 427 -14.51 1.53 -3.01
N ASP A 428 -14.59 0.34 -2.42
CA ASP A 428 -13.93 -0.87 -2.94
C ASP A 428 -15.02 -1.81 -3.48
N VAL A 429 -14.88 -2.25 -4.74
CA VAL A 429 -15.78 -3.27 -5.31
C VAL A 429 -15.46 -4.67 -4.78
N GLU A 430 -14.33 -4.85 -4.10
CA GLU A 430 -13.84 -6.12 -3.55
C GLU A 430 -13.77 -7.23 -4.61
N ASP A 431 -13.47 -6.88 -5.86
CA ASP A 431 -13.34 -7.81 -6.98
C ASP A 431 -12.18 -8.79 -6.77
N TRP A 432 -11.08 -8.32 -6.19
CA TRP A 432 -9.96 -9.14 -5.75
C TRP A 432 -10.35 -10.27 -4.76
N LEU A 433 -11.46 -10.09 -4.05
CA LEU A 433 -11.96 -11.05 -3.06
C LEU A 433 -13.05 -11.96 -3.63
N TRP A 434 -13.95 -11.40 -4.46
CA TRP A 434 -15.20 -12.08 -4.84
C TRP A 434 -15.28 -12.51 -6.30
N ALA A 435 -14.53 -11.90 -7.22
CA ALA A 435 -14.81 -12.01 -8.66
C ALA A 435 -14.73 -13.44 -9.22
N ASP A 436 -13.83 -14.25 -8.68
CA ASP A 436 -13.59 -15.64 -9.11
C ASP A 436 -14.10 -16.66 -8.06
N THR A 437 -15.10 -16.28 -7.26
CA THR A 437 -15.76 -17.14 -6.27
C THR A 437 -17.14 -17.61 -6.75
N ASP A 438 -17.80 -18.46 -5.97
CA ASP A 438 -19.20 -18.89 -6.23
C ASP A 438 -20.24 -17.79 -5.94
N THR A 439 -19.82 -16.67 -5.34
CA THR A 439 -20.70 -15.54 -4.98
C THR A 439 -20.15 -14.20 -5.52
N PRO A 440 -19.92 -14.07 -6.83
CA PRO A 440 -19.33 -12.86 -7.40
C PRO A 440 -20.24 -11.62 -7.26
N GLU A 441 -21.53 -11.80 -7.01
CA GLU A 441 -22.49 -10.73 -6.75
C GLU A 441 -22.19 -9.92 -5.48
N ARG A 442 -21.37 -10.43 -4.56
CA ARG A 442 -20.90 -9.68 -3.38
C ARG A 442 -20.15 -8.40 -3.74
N GLN A 443 -19.61 -8.30 -4.96
CA GLN A 443 -19.04 -7.05 -5.46
C GLN A 443 -20.07 -5.91 -5.49
N ILE A 444 -21.32 -6.21 -5.84
CA ILE A 444 -22.42 -5.24 -5.87
C ILE A 444 -22.78 -4.80 -4.44
N GLU A 445 -22.77 -5.73 -3.49
CA GLU A 445 -23.04 -5.45 -2.08
C GLU A 445 -21.96 -4.54 -1.48
N ALA A 446 -20.68 -4.86 -1.72
CA ALA A 446 -19.54 -4.06 -1.28
C ALA A 446 -19.58 -2.64 -1.86
N PHE A 447 -19.79 -2.53 -3.17
CA PHE A 447 -19.91 -1.26 -3.86
C PHE A 447 -21.07 -0.41 -3.33
N THR A 448 -22.25 -1.00 -3.17
CA THR A 448 -23.45 -0.31 -2.68
C THR A 448 -23.30 0.14 -1.23
N ARG A 449 -22.68 -0.69 -0.38
CA ARG A 449 -22.37 -0.37 1.01
C ARG A 449 -21.54 0.91 1.11
N ASP A 450 -20.48 1.03 0.33
CA ASP A 450 -19.55 2.15 0.44
C ASP A 450 -20.10 3.44 -0.18
N ILE A 451 -20.87 3.34 -1.27
CA ILE A 451 -21.64 4.47 -1.81
C ILE A 451 -22.67 4.98 -0.80
N THR A 452 -23.41 4.09 -0.14
CA THR A 452 -24.42 4.48 0.85
C THR A 452 -23.81 5.22 2.03
N LYS A 453 -22.55 4.89 2.39
CA LYS A 453 -21.76 5.62 3.38
C LYS A 453 -21.23 6.96 2.88
N GLY A 454 -21.37 7.30 1.61
CA GLY A 454 -20.94 8.57 1.00
C GLY A 454 -19.61 8.50 0.26
N GLY A 455 -19.08 7.30 0.01
CA GLY A 455 -17.89 7.12 -0.81
C GLY A 455 -18.16 7.51 -2.27
N ASN A 456 -17.15 8.09 -2.93
CA ASN A 456 -17.31 8.61 -4.29
C ASN A 456 -16.07 8.44 -5.19
N LEU A 457 -15.06 7.70 -4.73
CA LEU A 457 -13.85 7.39 -5.48
C LEU A 457 -13.63 5.89 -5.39
N ALA A 458 -13.84 5.19 -6.50
CA ALA A 458 -13.80 3.74 -6.54
C ALA A 458 -12.45 3.18 -6.99
N VAL A 459 -12.13 2.00 -6.48
CA VAL A 459 -11.17 1.06 -7.07
C VAL A 459 -11.92 -0.12 -7.67
N MET A 460 -11.45 -0.62 -8.81
CA MET A 460 -11.86 -1.89 -9.43
C MET A 460 -10.78 -2.33 -10.43
N HIS A 461 -10.87 -3.56 -10.92
CA HIS A 461 -9.94 -4.12 -11.90
C HIS A 461 -10.72 -4.82 -13.02
N TYR A 462 -10.22 -4.77 -14.26
CA TYR A 462 -10.78 -5.57 -15.36
C TYR A 462 -10.02 -6.89 -15.56
N LEU A 463 -9.89 -7.66 -14.46
CA LEU A 463 -9.15 -8.93 -14.42
C LEU A 463 -10.07 -10.16 -14.55
N SER A 464 -11.36 -10.04 -14.24
CA SER A 464 -12.31 -11.15 -14.22
C SER A 464 -13.53 -10.85 -15.10
N PRO A 465 -14.11 -11.87 -15.78
CA PRO A 465 -15.34 -11.69 -16.55
C PRO A 465 -16.51 -11.22 -15.68
N SER A 466 -16.59 -11.61 -14.40
CA SER A 466 -17.70 -11.22 -13.53
C SER A 466 -17.68 -9.71 -13.22
N THR A 467 -16.51 -9.16 -12.90
CA THR A 467 -16.34 -7.72 -12.65
C THR A 467 -16.68 -6.88 -13.87
N VAL A 468 -16.26 -7.32 -15.06
CA VAL A 468 -16.60 -6.64 -16.32
C VAL A 468 -18.12 -6.70 -16.57
N ALA A 469 -18.76 -7.85 -16.32
CA ALA A 469 -20.20 -8.01 -16.47
C ALA A 469 -21.00 -7.11 -15.51
N TYR A 470 -20.52 -6.89 -14.29
CA TYR A 470 -21.16 -6.00 -13.31
C TYR A 470 -20.86 -4.52 -13.52
N PHE A 471 -19.92 -4.16 -14.39
CA PHE A 471 -19.48 -2.77 -14.50
C PHE A 471 -20.63 -1.81 -14.90
N ARG A 472 -21.50 -2.25 -15.82
CA ARG A 472 -22.70 -1.47 -16.20
C ARG A 472 -23.62 -1.24 -14.99
N GLN A 473 -23.78 -2.24 -14.14
CA GLN A 473 -24.58 -2.11 -12.92
C GLN A 473 -23.94 -1.13 -11.92
N PHE A 474 -22.62 -1.15 -11.74
CA PHE A 474 -21.93 -0.14 -10.90
C PHE A 474 -22.19 1.28 -11.40
N ILE A 475 -22.07 1.50 -12.72
CA ILE A 475 -22.36 2.78 -13.36
C ILE A 475 -23.81 3.21 -13.10
N HIS A 476 -24.77 2.30 -13.28
CA HIS A 476 -26.20 2.60 -13.06
C HIS A 476 -26.52 2.92 -11.59
N THR A 477 -25.88 2.23 -10.64
CA THR A 477 -26.02 2.53 -9.21
C THR A 477 -25.56 3.95 -8.90
N VAL A 478 -24.41 4.37 -9.43
CA VAL A 478 -23.89 5.74 -9.25
C VAL A 478 -24.81 6.80 -9.86
N LYS A 479 -25.27 6.58 -11.10
CA LYS A 479 -26.21 7.48 -11.78
C LYS A 479 -27.55 7.58 -11.03
N SER A 480 -28.06 6.46 -10.52
CA SER A 480 -29.30 6.41 -9.73
C SER A 480 -29.18 7.13 -8.38
N ALA A 481 -27.97 7.19 -7.82
CA ALA A 481 -27.66 8.00 -6.64
C ALA A 481 -27.52 9.51 -6.96
N GLY A 482 -27.71 9.93 -8.22
CA GLY A 482 -27.66 11.33 -8.65
C GLY A 482 -26.25 11.90 -8.82
N MET A 483 -25.23 11.04 -8.90
CA MET A 483 -23.83 11.45 -9.08
C MET A 483 -23.41 11.40 -10.56
N ASN A 484 -22.52 12.31 -10.95
CA ASN A 484 -21.93 12.36 -12.28
C ASN A 484 -20.58 11.63 -12.30
N ILE A 485 -20.45 10.65 -13.20
CA ILE A 485 -19.19 9.91 -13.35
C ILE A 485 -18.23 10.68 -14.23
N MET A 486 -16.99 10.85 -13.75
CA MET A 486 -15.93 11.58 -14.45
C MET A 486 -14.54 11.04 -14.11
N ARG A 487 -13.51 11.57 -14.78
CA ARG A 487 -12.10 11.27 -14.47
C ARG A 487 -11.71 11.78 -13.09
N ILE A 488 -10.61 11.26 -12.55
CA ILE A 488 -10.13 11.65 -11.23
C ILE A 488 -9.60 13.09 -11.24
N ASP A 489 -8.88 13.50 -12.27
CA ASP A 489 -8.45 14.91 -12.40
C ASP A 489 -9.63 15.89 -12.45
N GLN A 490 -10.73 15.53 -13.12
CA GLN A 490 -11.97 16.32 -13.17
C GLN A 490 -12.70 16.35 -11.82
N CYS A 491 -12.73 15.22 -11.10
CA CYS A 491 -13.39 15.11 -9.80
C CYS A 491 -12.61 15.81 -8.68
N LEU A 492 -11.29 15.98 -8.85
CA LEU A 492 -10.41 16.76 -7.98
C LEU A 492 -10.33 18.25 -8.38
N GLU A 493 -11.03 18.65 -9.45
CA GLU A 493 -11.02 20.02 -9.96
C GLU A 493 -9.60 20.50 -10.33
N ASP A 494 -8.77 19.60 -10.86
CA ASP A 494 -7.43 19.93 -11.33
C ASP A 494 -7.52 20.99 -12.43
N PRO A 495 -6.81 22.13 -12.33
CA PRO A 495 -6.85 23.19 -13.34
C PRO A 495 -6.35 22.73 -14.72
N ASN A 496 -5.60 21.62 -14.78
CA ASN A 496 -5.12 21.03 -16.04
C ASN A 496 -6.07 19.94 -16.58
N ALA A 497 -7.16 19.62 -15.88
CA ALA A 497 -8.13 18.65 -16.36
C ALA A 497 -8.85 19.17 -17.62
N PRO A 498 -9.18 18.29 -18.58
CA PRO A 498 -10.00 18.68 -19.71
C PRO A 498 -11.40 19.13 -19.23
N PRO A 499 -12.08 20.04 -19.95
CA PRO A 499 -13.44 20.45 -19.62
C PRO A 499 -14.38 19.26 -19.47
N LEU A 500 -15.37 19.38 -18.59
CA LEU A 500 -16.47 18.41 -18.51
C LEU A 500 -17.21 18.39 -19.86
N LYS A 501 -17.56 17.19 -20.32
CA LYS A 501 -18.28 16.97 -21.58
C LYS A 501 -19.77 16.75 -21.36
#